data_AF-U2VB31-F1
#
_entry.id   AF-U2VB31-F1
#
_cell.length_a   1.000
_cell.length_b   1.000
_cell.length_c   1.000
_cell.angle_alpha   90.00
_cell.angle_beta   90.00
_cell.angle_gamma   90.00
#
_symmetry.space_group_name_H-M   'P 1'
#
loop_
_entity.id
_entity.type
_entity.pdbx_description
1 polymer ?
#
loop_
_entity_poly.entity_id
_entity_poly.type
_entity_poly.pdbx_seq_one_letter_code
_entity_poly.pdbx_strand_id
1 'polypeptide(L)'
;MDAQSKYRIVADVISLCDENDRLREQARAIEAAEREQREVTATASLSVTEAYFIEAGKRAAVKKCIDGYWSNPEYDEDTDTYQSFDGWCDRQIKRDKIPDCMSLTAFRDACDAQLREVYDEKLAEAIKENE
;
A
#
# COMPACT_ATOMS: atom_id res chain seq x y z
N MET A 1 -23.36 22.82 38.23
CA MET A 1 -23.11 23.08 36.80
C MET A 1 -24.45 23.12 36.10
N ASP A 2 -24.86 24.30 35.63
CA ASP A 2 -26.18 24.48 34.99
C ASP A 2 -26.22 23.86 33.58
N ALA A 3 -27.43 23.71 33.05
CA ALA A 3 -27.66 23.12 31.73
C ALA A 3 -26.98 23.92 30.61
N GLN A 4 -26.91 25.25 30.75
CA GLN A 4 -26.31 26.15 29.77
C GLN A 4 -24.80 25.94 29.64
N SER A 5 -24.12 25.68 30.75
CA SER A 5 -22.70 25.32 30.81
C SER A 5 -22.43 23.95 30.16
N LYS A 6 -23.35 22.99 30.32
CA LYS A 6 -23.27 21.68 29.65
C LYS A 6 -23.41 21.81 28.13
N TYR A 7 -24.37 22.61 27.66
CA TYR A 7 -24.56 22.85 26.23
C TYR A 7 -23.36 23.52 25.58
N ARG A 8 -22.70 24.46 26.28
CA ARG A 8 -21.49 25.11 25.78
C ARG A 8 -20.33 24.13 25.62
N ILE A 9 -20.10 23.28 26.63
CA ILE A 9 -19.05 22.24 26.56
C ILE A 9 -19.33 21.27 25.40
N VAL A 10 -20.58 20.84 25.21
CA VAL A 10 -20.94 19.95 24.10
C VAL A 10 -20.70 20.63 22.75
N ALA A 11 -21.05 21.90 22.60
CA ALA A 11 -20.80 22.66 21.37
C ALA A 11 -19.29 22.81 21.10
N ASP A 12 -18.50 23.11 22.13
CA ASP A 12 -17.04 23.23 22.03
C ASP A 12 -16.41 21.89 21.61
N VAL A 13 -16.88 20.77 22.18
CA VAL A 13 -16.40 19.42 21.82
C VAL A 13 -16.75 19.06 20.39
N ILE A 14 -17.97 19.36 19.92
CA ILE A 14 -18.36 19.11 18.53
C ILE A 14 -17.47 19.90 17.57
N SER A 15 -17.26 21.20 17.85
CA SER A 15 -16.39 22.04 17.03
C SER A 15 -14.95 21.52 16.97
N LEU A 16 -14.43 20.99 18.09
CA LEU A 16 -13.10 20.39 18.13
C LEU A 16 -13.02 19.06 17.38
N CYS A 17 -14.09 18.27 17.34
CA CYS A 17 -14.17 17.06 16.53
C CYS A 17 -14.17 17.39 15.03
N ASP A 18 -14.97 18.36 14.60
CA ASP A 18 -15.02 18.81 13.21
C ASP A 18 -13.65 19.35 12.76
N GLU A 19 -12.97 20.10 13.62
CA GLU A 19 -11.61 20.58 13.36
C GLU A 19 -10.59 19.44 13.31
N ASN A 20 -10.71 18.43 14.17
CA ASN A 20 -9.88 17.22 14.12
C ASN A 20 -10.03 16.47 12.80
N ASP A 21 -11.27 16.29 12.34
CA ASP A 21 -11.54 15.59 11.09
C ASP A 21 -10.98 16.38 9.91
N ARG A 22 -11.11 17.71 9.92
CA ARG A 22 -10.46 18.57 8.91
C ARG A 22 -8.94 18.44 8.92
N LEU A 23 -8.31 18.45 10.09
CA LEU A 23 -6.86 18.32 10.23
C LEU A 23 -6.36 16.95 9.77
N ARG A 24 -7.11 15.88 10.04
CA ARG A 24 -6.80 14.53 9.55
C ARG A 24 -6.89 14.42 8.03
N GLU A 25 -7.88 15.08 7.44
CA GLU A 25 -8.02 15.14 5.98
C GLU A 25 -6.86 15.90 5.33
N GLN A 26 -6.46 17.04 5.93
CA GLN A 26 -5.28 17.79 5.49
C GLN A 26 -3.98 16.98 5.64
N ALA A 27 -3.80 16.25 6.74
CA ALA A 27 -2.65 15.39 6.94
C ALA A 27 -2.57 14.30 5.87
N ARG A 28 -3.70 13.64 5.55
CA ARG A 28 -3.76 12.65 4.46
C ARG A 28 -3.42 13.25 3.10
N ALA A 29 -3.91 14.45 2.81
CA ALA A 29 -3.59 15.15 1.56
C ALA A 29 -2.10 15.53 1.47
N ILE A 30 -1.50 15.98 2.59
CA ILE A 30 -0.06 16.28 2.66
C ILE A 30 0.77 15.01 2.48
N GLU A 31 0.43 13.91 3.15
CA GLU A 31 1.12 12.63 2.98
C GLU A 31 1.06 12.11 1.54
N ALA A 32 -0.10 12.25 0.88
CA ALA A 32 -0.25 11.88 -0.53
C ALA A 32 0.62 12.77 -1.44
N ALA A 33 0.61 14.09 -1.23
CA ALA A 33 1.43 15.03 -1.99
C ALA A 33 2.93 14.82 -1.76
N GLU A 34 3.36 14.52 -0.53
CA GLU A 34 4.75 14.15 -0.24
C GLU A 34 5.16 12.85 -0.93
N ARG A 35 4.26 11.87 -1.03
CA ARG A 35 4.52 10.61 -1.74
C ARG A 35 4.74 10.86 -3.23
N GLU A 36 3.85 11.62 -3.86
CA GLU A 36 3.96 12.03 -5.26
C GLU A 36 5.24 12.84 -5.51
N GLN A 37 5.57 13.77 -4.62
CA GLN A 37 6.77 14.60 -4.76
C GLN A 37 8.06 13.78 -4.59
N ARG A 38 8.08 12.77 -3.69
CA ARG A 38 9.21 11.82 -3.54
C ARG A 38 9.39 10.97 -4.80
N GLU A 39 8.31 10.53 -5.44
CA GLU A 39 8.38 9.79 -6.71
C GLU A 39 8.93 10.65 -7.86
N VAL A 40 8.50 11.91 -7.96
CA VAL A 40 8.97 12.86 -8.98
C VAL A 40 10.44 13.24 -8.75
N THR A 41 10.86 13.49 -7.51
CA THR A 41 12.27 13.87 -7.23
C THR A 41 13.23 12.69 -7.33
N ALA A 42 12.81 11.48 -6.98
CA ALA A 42 13.62 10.27 -7.18
C ALA A 42 13.87 9.99 -8.67
N THR A 43 12.93 10.34 -9.55
CA THR A 43 13.04 10.10 -11.00
C THR A 43 13.68 11.27 -11.76
N ALA A 44 13.58 12.51 -11.27
CA ALA A 44 14.09 13.70 -11.96
C ALA A 44 15.62 13.84 -12.01
N SER A 45 16.38 13.05 -11.25
CA SER A 45 17.85 13.07 -11.24
C SER A 45 18.51 11.79 -11.79
N LEU A 46 17.73 10.82 -12.26
CA LEU A 46 18.24 9.58 -12.83
C LEU A 46 18.25 9.67 -14.34
N SER A 47 19.36 9.26 -14.96
CA SER A 47 19.38 9.01 -16.40
C SER A 47 18.35 7.93 -16.75
N VAL A 48 17.80 7.97 -17.97
CA VAL A 48 16.87 6.95 -18.48
C VAL A 48 17.42 5.53 -18.30
N THR A 49 18.75 5.38 -18.44
CA THR A 49 19.45 4.12 -18.24
C THR A 49 19.40 3.65 -16.78
N GLU A 50 19.64 4.53 -15.81
CA GLU A 50 19.55 4.18 -14.39
C GLU A 50 18.11 3.82 -14.00
N ALA A 51 17.12 4.57 -14.47
CA ALA A 51 15.72 4.26 -14.25
C ALA A 51 15.36 2.86 -14.80
N TYR A 52 15.82 2.53 -16.01
CA TYR A 52 15.63 1.19 -16.59
C TYR A 52 16.23 0.09 -15.72
N PHE A 53 17.47 0.24 -15.26
CA PHE A 53 18.12 -0.77 -14.41
C PHE A 53 17.45 -0.90 -13.04
N ILE A 54 16.99 0.21 -12.46
CA ILE A 54 16.24 0.20 -11.20
C ILE A 54 14.94 -0.59 -11.37
N GLU A 55 14.16 -0.31 -12.41
CA GLU A 55 12.90 -1.01 -12.67
C GLU A 55 13.11 -2.49 -12.98
N ALA A 56 14.14 -2.84 -13.77
CA ALA A 56 14.51 -4.23 -14.00
C ALA A 56 14.96 -4.93 -12.70
N GLY A 57 15.70 -4.23 -11.85
CA GLY A 57 16.14 -4.70 -10.55
C GLY A 57 14.98 -4.97 -9.60
N LYS A 58 14.00 -4.07 -9.52
CA LYS A 58 12.77 -4.24 -8.73
C LYS A 58 11.99 -5.47 -9.19
N ARG A 59 11.76 -5.62 -10.50
CA ARG A 59 11.08 -6.81 -11.07
C ARG A 59 11.80 -8.10 -10.70
N ALA A 60 13.12 -8.12 -10.81
CA ALA A 60 13.92 -9.28 -10.43
C ALA A 60 13.83 -9.59 -8.93
N ALA A 61 13.84 -8.56 -8.08
CA ALA A 61 13.71 -8.71 -6.63
C ALA A 61 12.32 -9.25 -6.25
N VAL A 62 11.24 -8.71 -6.83
CA VAL A 62 9.87 -9.21 -6.64
C VAL A 62 9.76 -10.68 -7.06
N LYS A 63 10.24 -11.04 -8.23
CA LYS A 63 10.25 -12.43 -8.71
C LYS A 63 11.00 -13.38 -7.79
N LYS A 64 12.08 -12.91 -7.16
CA LYS A 64 12.85 -13.70 -6.18
C LYS A 64 12.10 -13.88 -4.85
N CYS A 65 11.31 -12.88 -4.46
CA CYS A 65 10.61 -12.87 -3.17
C CYS A 65 9.24 -13.56 -3.20
N ILE A 66 8.62 -13.75 -4.36
CA ILE A 66 7.31 -14.39 -4.48
C ILE A 66 7.44 -15.88 -4.84
N ASP A 67 6.55 -16.71 -4.29
CA ASP A 67 6.41 -18.11 -4.73
C ASP A 67 5.52 -18.23 -5.97
N GLY A 68 6.12 -18.29 -7.16
CA GLY A 68 5.35 -18.30 -8.42
C GLY A 68 4.39 -19.48 -8.61
N TYR A 69 4.50 -20.56 -7.84
CA TYR A 69 3.59 -21.72 -7.93
C TYR A 69 2.35 -21.63 -7.04
N TRP A 70 2.40 -20.87 -5.95
CA TRP A 70 1.32 -20.80 -4.95
C TRP A 70 0.91 -19.36 -4.63
N SER A 71 1.21 -18.44 -5.55
CA SER A 71 0.95 -17.01 -5.39
C SER A 71 -0.45 -16.58 -5.83
N ASN A 72 -1.41 -17.50 -6.03
CA ASN A 72 -2.77 -17.10 -6.36
C ASN A 72 -3.44 -16.48 -5.11
N PRO A 73 -4.14 -15.33 -5.24
CA PRO A 73 -4.99 -14.81 -4.19
C PRO A 73 -6.01 -15.86 -3.77
N GLU A 74 -6.19 -16.03 -2.45
CA GLU A 74 -7.21 -16.96 -1.92
C GLU A 74 -8.60 -16.36 -2.09
N TYR A 75 -9.58 -17.19 -2.45
CA TYR A 75 -10.99 -16.80 -2.43
C TYR A 75 -11.55 -16.96 -1.02
N ASP A 76 -12.21 -15.93 -0.52
CA ASP A 76 -12.91 -15.93 0.77
C ASP A 76 -14.41 -16.15 0.51
N GLU A 77 -14.88 -17.36 0.81
CA GLU A 77 -16.29 -17.76 0.63
C GLU A 77 -17.26 -17.03 1.57
N ASP A 78 -16.79 -16.59 2.75
CA ASP A 78 -17.64 -15.92 3.75
C ASP A 78 -17.99 -14.48 3.31
N THR A 79 -17.09 -13.85 2.56
CA THR A 79 -17.24 -12.48 2.07
C THR A 79 -17.49 -12.38 0.57
N ASP A 80 -17.44 -13.49 -0.16
CA ASP A 80 -17.59 -13.56 -1.62
C ASP A 80 -16.57 -12.66 -2.36
N THR A 81 -15.34 -12.59 -1.82
CA THR A 81 -14.27 -11.75 -2.36
C THR A 81 -12.92 -12.44 -2.37
N TYR A 82 -12.03 -12.01 -3.26
CA TYR A 82 -10.63 -12.44 -3.23
C TYR A 82 -9.83 -11.68 -2.16
N GLN A 83 -8.85 -12.37 -1.57
CA GLN A 83 -7.88 -11.84 -0.63
C GLN A 83 -7.32 -10.50 -1.09
N SER A 84 -7.31 -9.50 -0.19
CA SER A 84 -6.77 -8.18 -0.48
C SER A 84 -5.28 -8.21 -0.85
N PHE A 85 -4.82 -7.19 -1.59
CA PHE A 85 -3.42 -7.02 -1.97
C PHE A 85 -2.46 -7.08 -0.77
N ASP A 86 -2.79 -6.42 0.34
CA ASP A 86 -1.96 -6.40 1.54
C ASP A 86 -1.88 -7.78 2.20
N GLY A 87 -3.02 -8.48 2.32
CA GLY A 87 -3.08 -9.84 2.86
C GLY A 87 -2.31 -10.84 1.99
N TRP A 88 -2.42 -10.69 0.67
CA TRP A 88 -1.62 -11.45 -0.28
C TRP A 88 -0.13 -11.18 -0.12
N CYS A 89 0.30 -9.92 -0.01
CA CYS A 89 1.68 -9.55 0.23
C CYS A 89 2.22 -10.12 1.55
N ASP A 90 1.41 -10.19 2.61
CA ASP A 90 1.78 -10.75 3.91
C ASP A 90 2.05 -12.25 3.85
N ARG A 91 1.29 -12.96 3.02
CA ARG A 91 1.42 -14.41 2.82
C ARG A 91 2.52 -14.77 1.84
N GLN A 92 2.63 -14.03 0.73
CA GLN A 92 3.42 -14.44 -0.43
C GLN A 92 4.86 -13.94 -0.45
N ILE A 93 5.15 -12.83 0.21
CA ILE A 93 6.52 -12.28 0.23
C ILE A 93 7.38 -13.11 1.20
N LYS A 94 8.33 -13.85 0.63
CA LYS A 94 9.36 -14.59 1.37
C LYS A 94 10.35 -13.62 2.00
N ARG A 95 10.17 -13.37 3.30
CA ARG A 95 10.99 -12.42 4.07
C ARG A 95 12.49 -12.73 4.03
N ASP A 96 12.88 -14.01 3.92
CA ASP A 96 14.28 -14.45 3.81
C ASP A 96 14.91 -14.19 2.44
N LYS A 97 14.11 -13.73 1.45
CA LYS A 97 14.58 -13.39 0.09
C LYS A 97 14.71 -11.89 -0.14
N ILE A 98 14.16 -11.09 0.77
CA ILE A 98 14.29 -9.63 0.77
C ILE A 98 15.76 -9.27 0.97
N PRO A 99 16.30 -8.26 0.24
CA PRO A 99 17.66 -7.80 0.48
C PRO A 99 17.87 -7.40 1.94
N ASP A 100 18.96 -7.88 2.56
CA ASP A 100 19.26 -7.65 3.99
C ASP A 100 19.38 -6.17 4.38
N CYS A 101 19.55 -5.28 3.40
CA CYS A 101 19.65 -3.84 3.59
C CYS A 101 18.29 -3.13 3.76
N MET A 102 17.15 -3.83 3.65
CA MET A 102 15.82 -3.22 3.74
C MET A 102 14.82 -4.07 4.53
N SER A 103 13.86 -3.39 5.15
CA SER A 103 12.74 -4.04 5.83
C SER A 103 11.67 -4.51 4.83
N LEU A 104 10.75 -5.37 5.29
CA LEU A 104 9.59 -5.77 4.49
C LEU A 104 8.75 -4.56 4.04
N THR A 105 8.51 -3.60 4.92
CA THR A 105 7.77 -2.38 4.60
C THR A 105 8.49 -1.57 3.53
N ALA A 106 9.80 -1.34 3.68
CA ALA A 106 10.58 -0.62 2.69
C ALA A 106 10.64 -1.34 1.34
N PHE A 107 10.70 -2.68 1.34
CA PHE A 107 10.63 -3.48 0.13
C PHE A 107 9.28 -3.32 -0.58
N ARG A 108 8.17 -3.38 0.16
CA ARG A 108 6.82 -3.18 -0.38
C ARG A 108 6.67 -1.79 -1.00
N ASP A 109 7.07 -0.76 -0.27
CA ASP A 109 6.99 0.61 -0.77
C ASP A 109 7.84 0.80 -2.05
N ALA A 110 9.06 0.26 -2.07
CA ALA A 110 9.95 0.40 -3.21
C ALA A 110 9.50 -0.38 -4.45
N CYS A 111 8.78 -1.48 -4.27
CA CYS A 111 8.35 -2.41 -5.32
C CYS A 111 6.83 -2.46 -5.53
N ASP A 112 6.05 -1.51 -5.00
CA ASP A 112 4.58 -1.54 -4.98
C ASP A 112 4.00 -1.78 -6.38
N ALA A 113 4.47 -1.01 -7.37
CA ALA A 113 4.04 -1.16 -8.76
C ALA A 113 4.26 -2.58 -9.30
N GLN A 114 5.44 -3.18 -9.08
CA GLN A 114 5.75 -4.53 -9.55
C GLN A 114 4.98 -5.60 -8.76
N LEU A 115 4.75 -5.39 -7.47
CA LEU A 115 3.95 -6.30 -6.64
C LEU A 115 2.49 -6.30 -7.11
N ARG A 116 1.93 -5.12 -7.42
CA ARG A 116 0.57 -4.97 -7.95
C ARG A 116 0.41 -5.64 -9.30
N GLU A 117 1.34 -5.45 -10.21
CA GLU A 117 1.31 -6.13 -11.51
C GLU A 117 1.22 -7.66 -11.36
N VAL A 118 2.03 -8.24 -10.47
CA VAL A 118 1.99 -9.70 -10.22
C VAL A 118 0.67 -10.10 -9.55
N TYR A 119 0.20 -9.32 -8.58
CA TYR A 119 -1.07 -9.59 -7.91
C TYR A 119 -2.24 -9.59 -8.89
N ASP A 120 -2.33 -8.58 -9.76
CA ASP A 120 -3.41 -8.45 -10.75
C ASP A 120 -3.38 -9.59 -11.78
N GLU A 121 -2.17 -10.00 -12.23
CA GLU A 121 -1.98 -11.18 -13.08
C GLU A 121 -2.49 -12.45 -12.40
N LYS A 122 -2.10 -12.68 -11.14
CA LYS A 122 -2.52 -13.86 -10.38
C LYS A 122 -3.99 -13.86 -9.99
N LEU A 123 -4.56 -12.69 -9.72
CA LEU A 123 -5.99 -12.54 -9.50
C LEU A 123 -6.78 -12.90 -10.77
N ALA A 124 -6.34 -12.43 -11.93
CA ALA A 124 -6.98 -12.76 -13.20
C ALA A 124 -6.85 -14.25 -13.56
N GLU A 125 -5.75 -14.90 -13.22
CA GLU A 125 -5.59 -16.35 -13.34
C GLU A 125 -6.57 -17.10 -12.41
N ALA A 126 -6.63 -16.72 -11.13
CA ALA A 126 -7.50 -17.37 -10.14
C ALA A 126 -8.99 -17.23 -10.48
N ILE A 127 -9.41 -16.07 -10.99
CA ILE A 127 -10.80 -15.86 -11.44
C ILE A 127 -11.15 -16.82 -12.59
N LYS A 128 -10.27 -16.98 -13.58
CA LYS A 128 -10.50 -17.89 -14.71
C LYS A 128 -10.54 -19.36 -14.33
N GLU A 129 -9.81 -19.76 -13.28
CA GLU A 129 -9.81 -21.15 -12.80
C GLU A 129 -11.09 -21.51 -12.02
N ASN A 130 -11.80 -20.51 -11.51
CA ASN A 130 -13.03 -20.67 -10.74
C ASN A 130 -14.32 -20.41 -11.57
N GLU A 131 -14.19 -20.07 -12.86
CA GLU A 131 -15.30 -20.00 -13.84
C GLU A 131 -15.53 -21.37 -14.52
#